data_AF-A0A175VYG5-F1
#
_entry.id   AF-A0A175VYG5-F1
#
_cell.length_a   1.000
_cell.length_b   1.000
_cell.length_c   1.000
_cell.angle_alpha   90.00
_cell.angle_beta   90.00
_cell.angle_gamma   90.00
#
_symmetry.space_group_name_H-M   'P 1'
#
loop_
_entity.id
_entity.type
_entity.pdbx_description
1 polymer ?
#
loop_
_entity_poly.entity_id
_entity_poly.type
_entity_poly.pdbx_seq_one_letter_code
_entity_poly.pdbx_strand_id
1 'polypeptide(L)'
;MASITLYKLSISSSLSSEVRHPYLSTVSFNVDVGRSGISTPDEFAVNPYFRQPIVNVFLGVAVDFLDWEVNVAAMEKITNDYLKGLEALTPDRGAYLNEVDVTQPDWQRLFYGSHYARLQGVKDRCNPYGVFFAKTAVGNER
;
A
#
# COMPACT_ATOMS: atom_id res chain seq x y z
N MET A 1 -16.58 6.50 -6.92
CA MET A 1 -16.43 6.03 -5.52
C MET A 1 -15.30 5.03 -5.53
N ALA A 2 -14.14 5.42 -4.98
CA ALA A 2 -12.92 4.63 -5.01
C ALA A 2 -12.05 5.05 -3.80
N SER A 3 -11.41 4.02 -3.23
CA SER A 3 -10.71 3.77 -1.97
C SER A 3 -9.19 4.00 -1.96
N ILE A 4 -8.48 3.23 -1.13
CA ILE A 4 -7.64 3.62 -0.03
C ILE A 4 -6.28 2.98 -0.20
N THR A 5 -5.29 3.79 0.13
CA THR A 5 -3.89 3.44 0.27
C THR A 5 -3.50 3.43 1.74
N LEU A 6 -2.85 2.35 2.23
CA LEU A 6 -2.57 2.12 3.66
C LEU A 6 -1.08 2.21 3.98
N TYR A 7 -0.81 2.68 5.20
CA TYR A 7 0.45 3.20 5.72
C TYR A 7 0.67 2.73 7.17
N LYS A 8 1.88 2.28 7.51
CA LYS A 8 2.31 1.89 8.87
C LYS A 8 3.32 2.88 9.45
N LEU A 9 2.89 3.76 10.36
CA LEU A 9 3.58 4.15 11.60
C LEU A 9 2.73 5.19 12.38
N SER A 10 2.48 4.95 13.67
CA SER A 10 2.11 5.99 14.63
C SER A 10 2.72 5.65 15.98
N ILE A 11 3.35 6.67 16.57
CA ILE A 11 4.10 6.64 17.81
C ILE A 11 3.10 6.89 18.95
N SER A 12 2.84 5.88 19.77
CA SER A 12 2.26 6.09 21.10
C SER A 12 3.08 5.32 22.10
N SER A 13 4.00 6.02 22.77
CA SER A 13 4.56 5.53 24.03
C SER A 13 3.49 5.68 25.10
N SER A 14 3.23 4.60 25.83
CA SER A 14 2.22 4.46 26.89
C SER A 14 0.81 4.11 26.40
N LEU A 15 0.37 2.88 26.70
CA LEU A 15 -0.68 2.57 27.66
C LEU A 15 -0.78 1.02 27.76
N SER A 16 -1.36 0.56 28.86
CA SER A 16 -1.44 -0.81 29.38
C SER A 16 -1.65 -1.95 28.37
N SER A 17 -1.40 -3.19 28.83
CA SER A 17 -1.68 -4.46 28.14
C SER A 17 -3.16 -4.73 27.80
N GLU A 18 -3.99 -3.69 27.74
CA GLU A 18 -5.37 -3.76 27.29
C GLU A 18 -5.45 -3.66 25.76
N VAL A 19 -6.47 -4.33 25.22
CA VAL A 19 -6.75 -4.55 23.79
C VAL A 19 -6.24 -3.41 22.90
N ARG A 20 -5.27 -3.71 22.03
CA ARG A 20 -4.79 -2.75 21.01
C ARG A 20 -5.87 -2.53 19.96
N HIS A 21 -6.50 -1.36 20.00
CA HIS A 21 -7.46 -0.93 19.00
C HIS A 21 -6.74 -0.41 17.75
N PRO A 22 -7.25 -0.72 16.53
CA PRO A 22 -6.72 -0.12 15.33
C PRO A 22 -7.06 1.38 15.31
N TYR A 23 -6.15 2.19 14.77
CA TYR A 23 -6.44 3.56 14.42
C TYR A 23 -6.63 3.68 12.91
N LEU A 24 -7.58 4.52 12.53
CA LEU A 24 -7.88 4.88 11.14
C LEU A 24 -7.67 6.39 11.00
N SER A 25 -6.83 6.83 10.08
CA SER A 25 -6.74 8.25 9.71
C SER A 25 -6.96 8.42 8.22
N THR A 26 -7.43 9.59 7.80
CA THR A 26 -7.76 9.84 6.40
C THR A 26 -7.21 11.20 5.98
N VAL A 27 -6.74 11.29 4.73
CA VAL A 27 -6.31 12.55 4.11
C VAL A 27 -6.94 12.64 2.73
N SER A 28 -7.67 13.70 2.47
CA SER A 28 -8.25 13.95 1.15
C SER A 28 -7.32 14.79 0.29
N PHE A 29 -7.09 14.33 -0.94
CA PHE A 29 -6.33 15.08 -1.93
C PHE A 29 -7.26 15.42 -3.09
N ASN A 30 -7.26 16.68 -3.54
CA ASN A 30 -7.85 17.02 -4.82
C ASN A 30 -6.83 16.67 -5.91
N VAL A 31 -7.06 15.55 -6.61
CA VAL A 31 -6.26 15.19 -7.78
C VAL A 31 -6.86 15.86 -9.00
N ASP A 32 -6.16 16.85 -9.55
CA ASP A 32 -6.56 17.49 -10.80
C ASP A 32 -6.26 16.55 -11.98
N VAL A 33 -7.26 15.73 -12.34
CA VAL A 33 -7.22 14.91 -13.57
C VAL A 33 -7.51 15.71 -14.84
N GLY A 34 -8.02 16.94 -14.69
CA GLY A 34 -8.48 17.78 -15.79
C GLY A 34 -7.39 18.69 -16.36
N ARG A 35 -6.21 18.77 -15.72
CA ARG A 35 -5.12 19.60 -16.24
C ARG A 35 -4.72 19.12 -17.64
N SER A 36 -5.14 19.87 -18.64
CA SER A 36 -5.00 19.63 -20.09
C SER A 36 -3.56 19.54 -20.62
N GLY A 37 -2.56 19.37 -19.76
CA GLY A 37 -1.14 19.34 -20.11
C GLY A 37 -0.48 17.95 -20.10
N ILE A 38 -1.15 16.92 -19.57
CA ILE A 38 -0.60 15.55 -19.58
C ILE A 38 -1.38 14.72 -20.59
N SER A 39 -0.89 14.65 -21.82
CA SER A 39 -1.50 13.85 -22.89
C SER A 39 -1.29 12.35 -22.72
N THR A 40 -0.30 11.94 -21.92
CA THR A 40 0.15 10.54 -21.81
C THR A 40 0.34 10.09 -20.36
N PRO A 41 -0.66 10.19 -19.48
CA PRO A 41 -0.51 9.84 -18.06
C PRO A 41 -0.10 8.37 -17.84
N ASP A 42 -0.39 7.49 -18.79
CA ASP A 42 0.00 6.09 -18.77
C ASP A 42 1.49 5.87 -19.07
N GLU A 43 2.25 6.86 -19.52
CA GLU A 43 3.71 6.74 -19.67
C GLU A 43 4.43 6.68 -18.31
N PHE A 44 3.80 7.19 -17.24
CA PHE A 44 4.36 7.16 -15.90
C PHE A 44 4.20 5.78 -15.25
N ALA A 45 5.14 5.42 -14.37
CA ALA A 45 5.11 4.16 -13.63
C ALA A 45 4.02 4.10 -12.54
N VAL A 46 3.43 5.25 -12.21
CA VAL A 46 2.44 5.40 -11.14
C VAL A 46 1.20 4.56 -11.44
N ASN A 47 0.71 3.81 -10.46
CA ASN A 47 -0.53 3.03 -10.60
C ASN A 47 -1.67 3.94 -11.11
N PRO A 48 -2.32 3.61 -12.26
CA PRO A 48 -3.41 4.39 -12.84
C PRO A 48 -4.54 4.71 -11.88
N TYR A 49 -4.73 3.84 -10.88
CA TYR A 49 -5.72 4.02 -9.84
C TYR A 49 -5.62 5.39 -9.16
N PHE A 50 -4.41 5.91 -8.93
CA PHE A 50 -4.18 7.18 -8.23
C PHE A 50 -4.77 8.42 -8.90
N ARG A 51 -5.35 8.28 -10.09
CA ARG A 51 -6.07 9.36 -10.80
C ARG A 51 -7.50 9.53 -10.28
N GLN A 52 -8.05 8.56 -9.58
CA GLN A 52 -9.47 8.54 -9.19
C GLN A 52 -9.81 8.77 -7.70
N PRO A 53 -8.91 8.55 -6.71
CA PRO A 53 -9.32 8.58 -5.32
C PRO A 53 -9.55 10.02 -4.86
N ILE A 54 -10.53 10.17 -3.96
CA ILE A 54 -10.80 11.44 -3.26
C ILE A 54 -10.20 11.46 -1.86
N VAL A 55 -9.81 10.29 -1.35
CA VAL A 55 -9.32 10.09 0.01
C VAL A 55 -8.24 9.00 0.03
N ASN A 56 -7.23 9.23 0.84
CA ASN A 56 -6.21 8.28 1.25
C ASN A 56 -6.50 7.89 2.71
N VAL A 57 -6.36 6.61 3.07
CA VAL A 57 -6.74 6.15 4.41
C VAL A 57 -5.71 5.21 4.99
N PHE A 58 -5.28 5.55 6.18
CA PHE A 58 -4.21 4.92 6.91
C PHE A 58 -4.87 4.04 7.97
N LEU A 59 -4.36 2.83 8.11
CA LEU A 59 -4.78 1.90 9.14
C LEU A 59 -3.52 1.37 9.81
N GLY A 60 -3.51 1.42 11.14
CA GLY A 60 -2.42 0.83 11.88
C GLY A 60 -2.82 0.46 13.29
N VAL A 61 -1.85 -0.13 13.97
CA VAL A 61 -1.87 -0.47 15.39
C VAL A 61 -0.60 0.09 16.00
N ALA A 62 -0.66 0.52 17.25
CA ALA A 62 0.52 1.00 17.95
C ALA A 62 1.60 -0.10 17.97
N VAL A 63 2.86 0.29 17.73
CA VAL A 63 4.01 -0.62 17.79
C VAL A 63 4.45 -0.79 19.23
N ASP A 64 4.68 -2.02 19.67
CA ASP A 64 5.40 -2.32 20.91
C ASP A 64 6.91 -2.33 20.63
N PHE A 65 7.68 -1.46 21.25
CA PHE A 65 9.14 -1.47 21.02
C PHE A 65 9.87 -2.56 21.83
N LEU A 66 9.17 -3.25 22.73
CA LEU A 66 9.73 -4.27 23.62
C LEU A 66 9.21 -5.68 23.31
N ASP A 67 8.06 -5.80 22.64
CA ASP A 67 7.43 -7.08 22.31
C ASP A 67 7.24 -7.27 20.80
N TRP A 68 8.15 -8.03 20.20
CA TRP A 68 8.08 -8.36 18.78
C TRP A 68 6.92 -9.30 18.44
N GLU A 69 6.61 -10.27 19.30
CA GLU A 69 5.56 -11.27 19.03
C GLU A 69 4.18 -10.61 18.97
N VAL A 70 3.92 -9.67 19.88
CA VAL A 70 2.71 -8.83 19.85
C VAL A 70 2.61 -8.03 18.56
N ASN A 71 3.72 -7.48 18.06
CA ASN A 71 3.70 -6.74 16.79
C ASN A 71 3.42 -7.63 15.58
N VAL A 72 3.98 -8.84 15.55
CA VAL A 72 3.72 -9.81 14.48
C VAL A 72 2.24 -10.19 14.47
N ALA A 73 1.68 -10.55 15.62
CA ALA A 73 0.25 -10.84 15.73
C ALA A 73 -0.63 -9.65 15.32
N ALA A 74 -0.22 -8.42 15.67
CA ALA A 74 -0.94 -7.21 15.28
C ALA A 74 -0.84 -6.92 13.78
N MET A 75 0.30 -7.22 13.13
CA MET A 75 0.45 -7.16 11.67
C MET A 75 -0.46 -8.16 10.97
N GLU A 76 -0.49 -9.41 11.44
CA GLU A 76 -1.39 -10.44 10.89
C GLU A 76 -2.86 -10.02 11.01
N LYS A 77 -3.25 -9.38 12.11
CA LYS A 77 -4.59 -8.86 12.33
C LYS A 77 -4.95 -7.70 11.39
N ILE A 78 -4.00 -6.80 11.12
CA ILE A 78 -4.17 -5.76 10.11
C ILE A 78 -4.46 -6.40 8.76
N THR A 79 -3.58 -7.30 8.30
CA THR A 79 -3.70 -7.95 6.98
C THR A 79 -4.97 -8.78 6.84
N ASN A 80 -5.26 -9.62 7.83
CA ASN A 80 -6.26 -10.67 7.68
C ASN A 80 -7.66 -10.28 8.12
N ASP A 81 -7.81 -9.28 8.98
CA ASP A 81 -9.11 -8.89 9.53
C ASP A 81 -9.47 -7.47 9.09
N TYR A 82 -8.66 -6.49 9.51
CA TYR A 82 -9.02 -5.07 9.34
C TYR A 82 -8.93 -4.61 7.88
N LEU A 83 -7.86 -4.98 7.16
CA LEU A 83 -7.71 -4.67 5.75
C LEU A 83 -8.77 -5.36 4.92
N LYS A 84 -9.02 -6.66 5.12
CA LYS A 84 -10.05 -7.38 4.35
C LYS A 84 -11.43 -6.70 4.44
N GLY A 85 -11.81 -6.21 5.62
CA GLY A 85 -13.05 -5.46 5.79
C GLY A 85 -13.09 -4.18 4.94
N LEU A 86 -11.99 -3.43 4.91
CA LEU A 86 -11.89 -2.20 4.11
C LEU A 86 -11.83 -2.47 2.61
N GLU A 87 -11.09 -3.50 2.21
CA GLU A 87 -10.96 -3.95 0.82
C GLU A 87 -12.29 -4.45 0.25
N ALA A 88 -13.13 -5.09 1.06
CA ALA A 88 -14.47 -5.53 0.66
C ALA A 88 -15.38 -4.36 0.28
N LEU A 89 -15.25 -3.22 0.95
CA LEU A 89 -15.98 -2.00 0.60
C LEU A 89 -15.47 -1.39 -0.70
N THR A 90 -14.30 -1.83 -1.17
CA THR A 90 -13.50 -1.08 -2.13
C THR A 90 -12.75 -1.97 -3.14
N PRO A 91 -13.51 -2.56 -4.08
CA PRO A 91 -12.95 -3.52 -5.03
C PRO A 91 -11.88 -2.91 -5.95
N ASP A 92 -12.10 -1.66 -6.37
CA ASP A 92 -11.15 -0.87 -7.15
C ASP A 92 -10.36 0.04 -6.19
N ARG A 93 -9.09 -0.30 -5.98
CA ARG A 93 -8.18 0.30 -4.98
C ARG A 93 -6.73 0.23 -5.43
N GLY A 94 -5.91 1.10 -4.85
CA GLY A 94 -4.47 1.16 -5.05
C GLY A 94 -3.77 1.54 -3.75
N ALA A 95 -2.54 1.06 -3.58
CA ALA A 95 -1.71 1.40 -2.43
C ALA A 95 -0.31 1.85 -2.84
N TYR A 96 0.26 2.77 -2.05
CA TYR A 96 1.58 3.33 -2.26
C TYR A 96 2.62 2.41 -1.63
N LEU A 97 3.54 1.93 -2.46
CA LEU A 97 4.41 0.80 -2.14
C LEU A 97 5.35 1.03 -0.94
N ASN A 98 5.72 2.28 -0.63
CA ASN A 98 6.70 2.54 0.43
C ASN A 98 6.15 2.28 1.84
N GLU A 99 4.83 2.27 2.01
CA GLU A 99 4.23 2.36 3.35
C GLU A 99 3.19 1.25 3.60
N VAL A 100 3.10 0.30 2.68
CA VAL A 100 2.09 -0.74 2.65
C VAL A 100 2.47 -1.99 3.47
N ASP A 101 1.47 -2.83 3.70
CA ASP A 101 1.67 -4.17 4.21
C ASP A 101 2.54 -5.00 3.23
N VAL A 102 3.73 -5.40 3.70
CA VAL A 102 4.66 -6.26 2.95
C VAL A 102 4.17 -7.71 2.81
N THR A 103 3.07 -8.09 3.47
CA THR A 103 2.39 -9.39 3.36
C THR A 103 1.12 -9.32 2.53
N GLN A 104 0.80 -8.15 1.98
CA GLN A 104 -0.40 -7.90 1.19
C GLN A 104 -0.56 -8.93 0.06
N PRO A 105 -1.69 -9.65 0.01
CA PRO A 105 -2.04 -10.46 -1.15
C PRO A 105 -2.19 -9.55 -2.38
N ASP A 106 -2.11 -10.11 -3.60
CA ASP A 106 -2.35 -9.37 -4.86
C ASP A 106 -1.54 -8.06 -5.05
N TRP A 107 -0.41 -7.92 -4.36
CA TRP A 107 0.39 -6.68 -4.31
C TRP A 107 0.81 -6.16 -5.70
N GLN A 108 1.00 -7.04 -6.69
CA GLN A 108 1.32 -6.62 -8.06
C GLN A 108 0.24 -5.68 -8.61
N ARG A 109 -1.03 -6.10 -8.49
CA ARG A 109 -2.18 -5.33 -8.93
C ARG A 109 -2.37 -4.11 -8.04
N LEU A 110 -2.28 -4.29 -6.72
CA LEU A 110 -2.59 -3.21 -5.78
C LEU A 110 -1.57 -2.06 -5.86
N PHE A 111 -0.28 -2.35 -6.05
CA PHE A 111 0.77 -1.32 -6.00
C PHE A 111 1.11 -0.74 -7.36
N TYR A 112 1.01 -1.56 -8.42
CA TYR A 112 1.45 -1.16 -9.76
C TYR A 112 0.30 -1.14 -10.78
N GLY A 113 -0.85 -1.72 -10.47
CA GLY A 113 -2.00 -1.77 -11.36
C GLY A 113 -1.69 -2.44 -12.69
N SER A 114 -2.29 -1.91 -13.76
CA SER A 114 -2.07 -2.41 -15.13
C SER A 114 -0.65 -2.19 -15.65
N HIS A 115 0.20 -1.42 -14.96
CA HIS A 115 1.57 -1.15 -15.39
C HIS A 115 2.56 -2.25 -14.98
N TYR A 116 2.15 -3.22 -14.16
CA TYR A 116 3.04 -4.25 -13.61
C TYR A 116 3.93 -4.94 -14.68
N ALA A 117 3.31 -5.50 -15.72
CA ALA A 117 4.03 -6.22 -16.78
C ALA A 117 5.05 -5.33 -17.53
N ARG A 118 4.68 -4.07 -17.78
CA ARG A 118 5.60 -3.09 -18.41
C ARG A 118 6.80 -2.81 -17.49
N LEU A 119 6.54 -2.58 -16.21
CA LEU A 119 7.59 -2.31 -15.22
C LEU A 119 8.50 -3.52 -15.02
N GLN A 120 7.96 -4.74 -15.12
CA GLN A 120 8.75 -5.96 -15.07
C GLN A 120 9.72 -6.02 -16.25
N GLY A 121 9.25 -5.74 -17.47
CA GLY A 121 10.13 -5.66 -18.64
C GLY A 121 11.19 -4.55 -18.52
N VAL A 122 10.90 -3.43 -17.87
CA VAL A 122 11.91 -2.39 -17.56
C VAL A 122 12.95 -2.93 -16.59
N LYS A 123 12.52 -3.56 -15.49
CA LYS A 123 13.44 -4.12 -14.50
C LYS A 123 14.33 -5.20 -15.10
N ASP A 124 13.83 -6.05 -15.99
CA ASP A 124 14.64 -7.09 -16.64
C ASP A 124 15.78 -6.50 -17.49
N ARG A 125 15.57 -5.33 -18.09
CA ARG A 125 16.61 -4.61 -18.84
C ARG A 125 17.60 -3.87 -17.92
N CYS A 126 17.09 -3.22 -16.88
CA CYS A 126 17.91 -2.37 -16.00
C CYS A 126 18.60 -3.13 -14.86
N ASN A 127 18.07 -4.29 -14.46
CA ASN A 127 18.55 -5.11 -13.35
C ASN A 127 18.58 -6.61 -13.77
N PRO A 128 19.33 -6.96 -14.84
CA PRO A 128 19.32 -8.32 -15.40
C PRO A 128 19.85 -9.37 -14.41
N TYR A 129 20.71 -8.97 -13.48
CA TYR A 129 21.30 -9.86 -12.47
C TYR A 129 20.52 -9.90 -11.15
N GLY A 130 19.39 -9.20 -11.04
CA GLY A 130 18.57 -9.25 -9.83
C GLY A 130 19.19 -8.55 -8.60
N VAL A 131 20.18 -7.68 -8.77
CA VAL A 131 20.90 -7.02 -7.66
C VAL A 131 19.95 -6.20 -6.77
N PHE A 132 19.04 -5.43 -7.38
CA PHE A 132 18.04 -4.67 -6.64
C PHE A 132 16.81 -5.52 -6.28
N PHE A 133 16.72 -5.93 -5.01
CA PHE A 133 15.67 -6.79 -4.47
C PHE A 133 14.84 -6.09 -3.37
N ALA A 134 13.53 -6.36 -3.36
CA ALA A 134 12.59 -6.07 -2.28
C ALA A 134 11.36 -6.97 -2.45
N LYS A 135 10.78 -7.44 -1.33
CA LYS A 135 9.70 -8.46 -1.31
C LYS A 135 8.51 -8.13 -2.23
N THR A 136 8.12 -6.86 -2.28
CA THR A 136 6.97 -6.38 -3.07
C THR A 136 7.39 -5.45 -4.22
N ALA A 137 8.67 -5.48 -4.60
CA ALA A 137 9.12 -4.80 -5.80
C ALA A 137 8.86 -5.66 -7.03
N VAL A 138 8.51 -5.00 -8.14
CA VAL A 138 8.20 -5.62 -9.43
C VAL A 138 9.19 -6.73 -9.78
N GLY A 139 8.72 -7.92 -10.14
CA GLY A 139 9.53 -9.02 -10.66
C GLY A 139 10.43 -9.73 -9.63
N ASN A 140 10.20 -9.58 -8.32
CA ASN A 140 10.93 -10.30 -7.26
C ASN A 140 10.21 -11.54 -6.71
N GLU A 141 9.03 -11.86 -7.25
CA GLU A 141 8.25 -13.07 -6.98
C GLU A 141 8.75 -14.32 -7.70
N ARG A 142 9.76 -14.17 -8.57
CA ARG A 142 10.33 -15.21 -9.41
C ARG A 142 11.38 -16.05 -8.70
#